data_AF-A0A836RKN8-F1
#
_entry.id   AF-A0A836RKN8-F1
#
_cell.length_a   1.000
_cell.length_b   1.000
_cell.length_c   1.000
_cell.angle_alpha   90.00
_cell.angle_beta   90.00
_cell.angle_gamma   90.00
#
_symmetry.space_group_name_H-M   'P 1'
#
loop_
_entity.id
_entity.type
_entity.pdbx_description
1 polymer ?
#
loop_
_entity_poly.entity_id
_entity_poly.type
_entity_poly.pdbx_seq_one_letter_code
_entity_poly.pdbx_strand_id
1 'polypeptide(L)'
;MIATLRPKNGMFSLTVEGAKRIIRNFKNLRNLVKVRDTAASSVACGKSVFAKHVLDADEEIRPKEEVIVLDRQGNLLAVGRAVLTGREMKAFKTGVAVMVRRGVKEET
;
A
#
# COMPACT_ATOMS: atom_id res chain seq x y z
N MET A 1 -4.86 -12.17 12.42
CA MET A 1 -3.73 -12.68 11.59
C MET A 1 -2.89 -11.51 11.10
N ILE A 2 -1.56 -11.58 11.15
CA ILE A 2 -0.66 -10.46 10.77
C ILE A 2 -0.17 -10.52 9.30
N ALA A 3 0.06 -11.70 8.77
CA ALA A 3 0.48 -11.94 7.39
C ALA A 3 0.24 -13.41 7.04
N THR A 4 0.33 -13.74 5.75
CA THR A 4 0.29 -15.12 5.24
C THR A 4 1.51 -15.38 4.38
N LEU A 5 2.24 -16.47 4.63
CA LEU A 5 3.36 -16.89 3.77
C LEU A 5 2.81 -17.40 2.43
N ARG A 6 3.35 -16.92 1.31
CA ARG A 6 3.04 -17.43 -0.03
C ARG A 6 4.04 -18.53 -0.40
N PRO A 7 3.62 -19.80 -0.54
CA PRO A 7 4.53 -20.90 -0.82
C PRO A 7 5.31 -20.73 -2.14
N LYS A 8 4.66 -20.14 -3.16
CA LYS A 8 5.23 -20.02 -4.52
C LYS A 8 6.50 -19.17 -4.59
N ASN A 9 6.67 -18.18 -3.72
CA ASN A 9 7.79 -17.25 -3.79
C ASN A 9 8.42 -16.92 -2.43
N GLY A 10 8.00 -17.58 -1.34
CA GLY A 10 8.53 -17.36 0.00
C GLY A 10 8.20 -15.98 0.60
N MET A 11 7.41 -15.15 -0.08
CA MET A 11 7.08 -13.80 0.37
C MET A 11 5.85 -13.79 1.27
N PHE A 12 5.79 -12.86 2.20
CA PHE A 12 4.58 -12.63 2.99
C PHE A 12 3.56 -11.80 2.21
N SER A 13 2.28 -12.07 2.43
CA SER A 13 1.16 -11.19 2.08
C SER A 13 0.69 -10.51 3.36
N LEU A 14 0.90 -9.21 3.46
CA LEU A 14 0.51 -8.46 4.65
C LEU A 14 -1.02 -8.39 4.77
N THR A 15 -1.56 -8.51 5.98
CA THR A 15 -2.99 -8.26 6.26
C THR A 15 -3.20 -6.84 6.75
N VAL A 16 -4.44 -6.35 6.69
CA VAL A 16 -4.81 -5.05 7.26
C VAL A 16 -4.47 -4.97 8.75
N GLU A 17 -4.76 -6.02 9.51
CA GLU A 17 -4.44 -6.06 10.94
C GLU A 17 -2.93 -6.08 11.21
N GLY A 18 -2.15 -6.77 10.37
CA GLY A 18 -0.68 -6.71 10.41
C GLY A 18 -0.15 -5.30 10.15
N ALA A 19 -0.67 -4.62 9.12
CA ALA A 19 -0.30 -3.24 8.83
C ALA A 19 -0.65 -2.28 9.99
N LYS A 20 -1.83 -2.43 10.61
CA LYS A 20 -2.20 -1.65 11.81
C LYS A 20 -1.19 -1.83 12.94
N ARG A 21 -0.74 -3.06 13.19
CA ARG A 21 0.27 -3.36 14.21
C ARG A 21 1.63 -2.76 13.85
N ILE A 22 2.04 -2.82 12.59
CA ILE A 22 3.30 -2.21 12.14
C ILE A 22 3.27 -0.70 12.37
N ILE A 23 2.21 -0.01 11.91
CA ILE A 23 2.06 1.44 12.06
C ILE A 23 2.12 1.87 13.53
N ARG A 24 1.47 1.12 14.43
CA ARG A 24 1.41 1.45 15.86
C ARG A 24 2.74 1.27 16.59
N ASN A 25 3.57 0.31 16.19
CA ASN A 25 4.73 -0.10 16.99
C ASN A 25 6.08 0.34 16.41
N PHE A 26 6.15 0.74 15.14
CA PHE A 26 7.41 1.12 14.50
C PHE A 26 7.44 2.62 14.18
N LYS A 27 8.52 3.31 14.60
CA LYS A 27 8.72 4.74 14.33
C LYS A 27 9.22 5.02 12.92
N ASN A 28 10.09 4.14 12.39
CA ASN A 28 10.66 4.26 11.06
C ASN A 28 10.00 3.25 10.12
N LEU A 29 8.80 3.60 9.67
CA LEU A 29 8.05 2.80 8.72
C LEU A 29 8.70 2.91 7.34
N ARG A 30 8.78 1.77 6.64
CA ARG A 30 9.17 1.67 5.24
C ARG A 30 8.05 1.05 4.44
N ASN A 31 8.16 1.14 3.12
CA ASN A 31 7.21 0.64 2.14
C ASN A 31 5.83 1.30 2.25
N LEU A 32 5.82 2.61 2.55
CA LEU A 32 4.64 3.44 2.60
C LEU A 32 4.35 4.11 1.26
N VAL A 33 3.07 4.18 0.92
CA VAL A 33 2.55 4.95 -0.22
C VAL A 33 1.42 5.84 0.28
N LYS A 34 1.57 7.15 0.13
CA LYS A 34 0.54 8.14 0.48
C LYS A 34 -0.26 8.52 -0.75
N VAL A 35 -1.58 8.53 -0.62
CA VAL A 35 -2.49 8.86 -1.73
C VAL A 35 -3.33 10.11 -1.44
N ARG A 36 -3.82 10.74 -2.50
CA ARG A 36 -4.76 11.86 -2.44
C ARG A 36 -6.10 11.43 -1.85
N ASP A 37 -6.74 12.34 -1.13
CA ASP A 37 -8.07 12.15 -0.53
C ASP A 37 -9.13 11.75 -1.56
N THR A 38 -9.02 12.26 -2.80
CA THR A 38 -9.90 11.90 -3.92
C THR A 38 -9.90 10.41 -4.26
N ALA A 39 -8.82 9.68 -3.95
CA ALA A 39 -8.71 8.25 -4.18
C ALA A 39 -8.91 7.41 -2.90
N ALA A 40 -8.88 8.05 -1.72
CA ALA A 40 -8.82 7.35 -0.44
C ALA A 40 -9.99 6.38 -0.22
N SER A 41 -11.22 6.81 -0.54
CA SER A 41 -12.41 5.96 -0.38
C SER A 41 -12.37 4.72 -1.29
N SER A 42 -12.01 4.89 -2.56
CA SER A 42 -11.90 3.78 -3.51
C SER A 42 -10.83 2.77 -3.10
N VAL A 43 -9.68 3.26 -2.64
CA VAL A 43 -8.59 2.41 -2.14
C VAL A 43 -8.99 1.67 -0.87
N ALA A 44 -9.69 2.35 0.04
CA ALA A 44 -10.22 1.73 1.26
C ALA A 44 -11.23 0.60 0.97
N CYS A 45 -11.94 0.67 -0.17
CA CYS A 45 -12.81 -0.40 -0.66
C CYS A 45 -12.09 -1.45 -1.53
N GLY A 46 -10.75 -1.52 -1.49
CA GLY A 46 -9.97 -2.56 -2.17
C GLY A 46 -9.56 -2.25 -3.61
N LYS A 47 -9.88 -1.06 -4.16
CA LYS A 47 -9.47 -0.71 -5.52
C LYS A 47 -7.97 -0.36 -5.59
N SER A 48 -7.33 -0.72 -6.70
CA SER A 48 -5.92 -0.41 -6.96
C SER A 48 -5.62 1.10 -6.95
N VAL A 49 -4.38 1.44 -6.58
CA VAL A 49 -3.89 2.81 -6.58
C VAL A 49 -3.30 3.14 -7.95
N PHE A 50 -3.78 4.21 -8.58
CA PHE A 50 -3.18 4.75 -9.81
C PHE A 50 -2.10 5.78 -9.50
N ALA A 51 -1.04 5.83 -10.30
CA ALA A 51 0.13 6.69 -10.08
C ALA A 51 -0.23 8.18 -9.95
N LYS A 52 -1.21 8.68 -10.73
CA LYS A 52 -1.71 10.07 -10.61
C LYS A 52 -2.22 10.46 -9.22
N HIS A 53 -2.64 9.49 -8.43
CA HIS A 53 -3.17 9.72 -7.09
C HIS A 53 -2.13 9.57 -5.99
N VAL A 54 -0.90 9.15 -6.31
CA VAL A 54 0.20 9.08 -5.35
C VAL A 54 0.67 10.50 -5.04
N LEU A 55 0.74 10.83 -3.75
CA LEU A 55 1.34 12.05 -3.23
C LEU A 55 2.81 11.84 -2.93
N ASP A 56 3.13 10.70 -2.32
CA ASP A 56 4.48 10.35 -1.90
C ASP A 56 4.61 8.82 -1.79
N ALA A 57 5.84 8.33 -1.93
CA ALA A 57 6.18 6.91 -1.80
C ALA A 57 7.66 6.76 -1.43
N ASP A 58 7.96 5.78 -0.57
CA ASP A 58 9.32 5.49 -0.15
C ASP A 58 10.19 5.07 -1.35
N GLU A 59 11.36 5.70 -1.52
CA GLU A 59 12.21 5.51 -2.71
C GLU A 59 12.77 4.10 -2.86
N GLU A 60 12.90 3.39 -1.75
CA GLU A 60 13.44 2.04 -1.71
C GLU A 60 12.44 1.00 -2.23
N ILE A 61 11.14 1.35 -2.34
CA ILE A 61 10.11 0.43 -2.83
C ILE A 61 10.51 -0.15 -4.18
N ARG A 62 10.47 -1.47 -4.27
CA ARG A 62 10.66 -2.24 -5.50
C ARG A 62 9.36 -2.88 -5.96
N PRO A 63 9.18 -3.06 -7.29
CA PRO A 63 8.07 -3.83 -7.81
C PRO A 63 7.98 -5.21 -7.14
N LYS A 64 6.74 -5.65 -6.90
CA LYS A 64 6.36 -6.89 -6.21
C LYS A 64 6.52 -6.89 -4.69
N GLU A 65 7.06 -5.84 -4.08
CA GLU A 65 7.10 -5.71 -2.63
C GLU A 65 5.73 -5.41 -2.04
N GLU A 66 5.58 -5.78 -0.78
CA GLU A 66 4.40 -5.47 0.01
C GLU A 66 4.47 -4.03 0.50
N VAL A 67 3.36 -3.31 0.32
CA VAL A 67 3.26 -1.90 0.66
C VAL A 67 2.02 -1.62 1.49
N ILE A 68 2.12 -0.59 2.32
CA ILE A 68 1.04 -0.04 3.12
C ILE A 68 0.59 1.26 2.48
N VAL A 69 -0.69 1.36 2.17
CA VAL A 69 -1.27 2.56 1.55
C VAL A 69 -1.96 3.40 2.63
N LEU A 70 -1.55 4.65 2.72
CA LEU A 70 -2.04 5.62 3.69
C LEU A 70 -2.73 6.80 2.99
N ASP A 71 -3.65 7.45 3.69
CA ASP A 71 -4.11 8.78 3.29
C ASP A 71 -3.06 9.86 3.62
N ARG A 72 -3.40 11.12 3.35
CA ARG A 72 -2.52 12.25 3.61
C ARG A 72 -2.22 12.45 5.10
N GLN A 73 -3.16 12.08 5.97
CA GLN A 73 -3.08 12.22 7.42
C GLN A 73 -2.33 11.04 8.08
N GLY A 74 -2.00 10.00 7.31
CA GLY A 74 -1.29 8.82 7.79
C GLY A 74 -2.20 7.69 8.27
N ASN A 75 -3.51 7.77 8.00
CA ASN A 75 -4.42 6.66 8.32
C ASN A 75 -4.29 5.55 7.30
N LEU A 76 -4.38 4.30 7.78
CA LEU A 76 -4.35 3.11 6.93
C LEU A 76 -5.58 3.05 6.04
N LEU A 77 -5.36 2.90 4.73
CA LEU A 77 -6.41 2.68 3.73
C LEU A 77 -6.42 1.25 3.22
N ALA A 78 -5.25 0.69 2.92
CA ALA A 78 -5.15 -0.63 2.32
C ALA A 78 -3.76 -1.24 2.46
N VAL A 79 -3.67 -2.54 2.16
CA VAL A 79 -2.42 -3.26 1.94
C VAL A 79 -2.40 -3.83 0.53
N GLY A 80 -1.22 -3.86 -0.07
CA GLY A 80 -1.12 -4.29 -1.46
C GLY A 80 0.31 -4.62 -1.88
N ARG A 81 0.48 -4.73 -3.19
CA ARG A 81 1.74 -5.03 -3.84
C ARG A 81 2.12 -3.91 -4.79
N ALA A 82 3.35 -3.41 -4.68
CA ALA A 82 3.89 -2.41 -5.57
C ALA A 82 3.98 -2.95 -7.02
N VAL A 83 3.56 -2.14 -7.98
CA VAL A 83 3.74 -2.38 -9.42
C VAL A 83 4.92 -1.58 -9.95
N LEU A 84 5.06 -0.35 -9.44
CA LEU A 84 6.14 0.59 -9.77
C LEU A 84 7.16 0.65 -8.63
N THR A 85 8.33 1.22 -8.91
CA THR A 85 9.25 1.69 -7.87
C THR A 85 8.70 2.95 -7.19
N GLY A 86 9.16 3.26 -5.98
CA GLY A 86 8.74 4.50 -5.30
C GLY A 86 9.01 5.77 -6.10
N ARG A 87 10.11 5.81 -6.86
CA ARG A 87 10.46 6.94 -7.73
C ARG A 87 9.48 7.08 -8.90
N GLU A 88 9.14 5.98 -9.55
CA GLU A 88 8.16 5.97 -10.64
C GLU A 88 6.76 6.33 -10.14
N MET A 89 6.36 5.85 -8.95
CA MET A 89 5.06 6.21 -8.34
C MET A 89 4.91 7.73 -8.17
N LYS A 90 6.00 8.43 -7.82
CA LYS A 90 6.02 9.90 -7.67
C LYS A 90 6.02 10.63 -9.02
N ALA A 91 6.72 10.08 -10.01
CA ALA A 91 6.88 10.72 -11.32
C ALA A 91 5.67 10.51 -12.26
N PHE A 92 5.13 9.30 -12.31
CA PHE A 92 4.15 8.92 -13.33
C PHE A 92 2.76 9.52 -13.08
N LYS A 93 2.07 9.88 -14.16
CA LYS A 93 0.69 10.41 -14.14
C LYS A 93 -0.34 9.42 -14.70
N THR A 94 0.09 8.24 -15.09
CA THR A 94 -0.76 7.18 -15.66
C THR A 94 -0.30 5.82 -15.14
N GLY A 95 -1.15 4.80 -15.29
CA GLY A 95 -0.86 3.44 -14.85
C GLY A 95 -1.13 3.16 -13.37
N VAL A 96 -1.07 1.87 -13.02
CA VAL A 96 -1.27 1.38 -11.66
C VAL A 96 0.04 1.44 -10.90
N ALA A 97 0.03 2.09 -9.73
CA ALA A 97 1.15 2.14 -8.80
C ALA A 97 1.14 0.95 -7.84
N VAL A 98 -0.03 0.64 -7.26
CA VAL A 98 -0.20 -0.44 -6.28
C VAL A 98 -1.42 -1.28 -6.65
N MET A 99 -1.22 -2.60 -6.76
CA MET A 99 -2.32 -3.55 -6.79
C MET A 99 -2.76 -3.82 -5.34
N VAL A 100 -3.93 -3.30 -4.97
CA VAL A 100 -4.49 -3.51 -3.64
C VAL A 100 -4.98 -4.94 -3.51
N ARG A 101 -4.65 -5.57 -2.38
CA ARG A 101 -5.13 -6.93 -2.04
C ARG A 101 -6.28 -6.89 -1.04
N ARG A 102 -6.24 -5.94 -0.10
CA ARG A 102 -7.31 -5.76 0.89
C ARG A 102 -7.40 -4.31 1.32
N GLY A 103 -8.58 -3.72 1.21
CA GLY A 103 -8.90 -2.41 1.77
C GLY A 103 -9.41 -2.50 3.22
N VAL A 104 -9.33 -1.41 3.99
CA VAL A 104 -9.84 -1.37 5.37
C VAL A 104 -11.37 -1.44 5.47
N LYS A 105 -12.10 -1.13 4.38
CA LYS A 105 -13.57 -1.17 4.29
C LYS A 105 -14.09 -2.43 3.59
N GLU A 106 -13.23 -3.30 3.07
CA GLU A 106 -13.69 -4.61 2.61
C GLU A 106 -14.03 -5.48 3.82
N GLU A 107 -15.28 -5.92 3.89
CA GLU A 107 -15.70 -6.90 4.87
C GLU A 107 -14.87 -8.19 4.71
N THR A 108 -14.55 -8.80 5.85
CA THR A 108 -13.64 -9.94 5.91
C THR A 108 -14.28 -11.19 5.36
#